data_AF-A0A0B3AN85-F1
#
_entry.id   AF-A0A0B3AN85-F1
#
_cell.length_a   1.000
_cell.length_b   1.000
_cell.length_c   1.000
_cell.angle_alpha   90.00
_cell.angle_beta   90.00
_cell.angle_gamma   90.00
#
_symmetry.space_group_name_H-M   'P 1'
#
loop_
_entity.id
_entity.type
_entity.pdbx_description
1 polymer ?
#
loop_
_entity_poly.entity_id
_entity_poly.type
_entity_poly.pdbx_seq_one_letter_code
_entity_poly.pdbx_strand_id
1 'polypeptide(L)'
;MVKIINGQNTAKSYKTTHFSNGPMIPLFTLGKCKTKAGYTAKLLKSGKLNLTKVQQEFEVILQTPIVLVIRIEQVEIIVHQYAELFFKNCADVALMEKLAAKVYKVGLEKV
;
A
#
# COMPACT_ATOMS: atom_id res chain seq x y z
N MET A 1 -12.86 27.02 -34.92
CA MET A 1 -14.08 26.51 -34.25
C MET A 1 -14.11 25.00 -34.40
N VAL A 2 -13.65 24.24 -33.39
CA VAL A 2 -14.16 22.92 -32.93
C VAL A 2 -13.53 22.67 -31.55
N LYS A 3 -14.36 22.44 -30.54
CA LYS A 3 -13.98 21.97 -29.20
C LYS A 3 -13.68 20.47 -29.26
N ILE A 4 -12.62 20.01 -28.59
CA ILE A 4 -12.56 18.64 -28.06
C ILE A 4 -12.06 18.71 -26.62
N ILE A 5 -12.99 18.44 -25.71
CA ILE A 5 -12.77 18.15 -24.29
C ILE A 5 -12.45 16.65 -24.18
N ASN A 6 -11.34 16.28 -23.56
CA ASN A 6 -11.13 14.89 -23.10
C ASN A 6 -10.36 14.89 -21.78
N GLY A 7 -11.09 14.48 -20.73
CA GLY A 7 -10.54 14.30 -19.40
C GLY A 7 -9.52 13.16 -19.35
N GLN A 8 -8.41 13.40 -18.66
CA GLN A 8 -7.40 12.40 -18.39
C GLN A 8 -7.16 12.29 -16.88
N ASN A 9 -7.73 11.21 -16.35
CA ASN A 9 -7.28 10.38 -15.24
C ASN A 9 -5.86 10.70 -14.72
N THR A 10 -5.75 11.34 -13.56
CA THR A 10 -4.46 11.64 -12.92
C THR A 10 -4.09 10.57 -11.89
N ALA A 11 -3.78 9.37 -12.37
CA ALA A 11 -2.90 8.46 -11.63
C ALA A 11 -1.48 9.04 -11.69
N LYS A 12 -1.18 9.97 -10.78
CA LYS A 12 0.17 10.51 -10.64
C LYS A 12 1.11 9.39 -10.18
N SER A 13 1.99 8.96 -11.08
CA SER A 13 3.18 8.17 -10.78
C SER A 13 4.13 9.07 -9.98
N TYR A 14 4.44 8.70 -8.74
CA TYR A 14 5.35 9.46 -7.88
C TYR A 14 6.73 8.78 -7.82
N LYS A 15 7.74 9.64 -7.71
CA LYS A 15 9.15 9.39 -8.00
C LYS A 15 9.81 8.38 -7.05
N THR A 16 10.60 7.52 -7.66
CA THR A 16 11.53 6.54 -7.09
C THR A 16 12.29 7.05 -5.86
N THR A 17 12.07 6.45 -4.69
CA THR A 17 12.90 6.67 -3.50
C THR A 17 13.86 5.50 -3.29
N HIS A 18 15.11 5.83 -2.99
CA HIS A 18 16.25 4.93 -2.97
C HIS A 18 16.24 4.01 -1.74
N PHE A 19 16.20 2.70 -1.97
CA PHE A 19 16.80 1.71 -1.07
C PHE A 19 18.00 1.10 -1.81
N SER A 20 19.18 1.24 -1.22
CA SER A 20 20.50 0.94 -1.77
C SER A 20 20.60 -0.31 -2.67
N ASN A 21 21.13 -0.09 -3.88
CA ASN A 21 21.75 -1.04 -4.84
C ASN A 21 20.87 -1.93 -5.74
N GLY A 22 19.95 -1.32 -6.51
CA GLY A 22 19.38 -1.93 -7.73
C GLY A 22 18.26 -1.09 -8.36
N PRO A 23 17.96 -1.21 -9.67
CA PRO A 23 16.84 -0.51 -10.28
C PRO A 23 15.52 -1.12 -9.77
N MET A 24 14.88 -0.48 -8.79
CA MET A 24 13.66 -0.96 -8.16
C MET A 24 12.43 -0.53 -8.97
N ILE A 25 11.77 -1.50 -9.62
CA ILE A 25 10.41 -1.33 -10.13
C ILE A 25 9.51 -1.18 -8.90
N PRO A 26 8.73 -0.08 -8.74
CA PRO A 26 7.84 0.06 -7.60
C PRO A 26 6.87 -1.12 -7.60
N LEU A 27 6.96 -1.98 -6.58
CA LEU A 27 6.19 -3.24 -6.53
C LEU A 27 4.68 -3.02 -6.35
N PHE A 28 4.25 -1.79 -6.06
CA PHE A 28 2.87 -1.41 -5.78
C PHE A 28 2.53 -0.01 -6.28
N THR A 29 1.23 0.26 -6.35
CA THR A 29 0.66 1.59 -6.59
C THR A 29 -0.06 2.07 -5.33
N LEU A 30 -0.02 3.38 -5.10
CA LEU A 30 -0.83 4.04 -4.08
C LEU A 30 -1.95 4.83 -4.77
N GLY A 31 -3.19 4.65 -4.31
CA GLY A 31 -4.35 5.31 -4.88
C GLY A 31 -5.31 5.80 -3.80
N LYS A 32 -6.16 6.77 -4.15
CA LYS A 32 -7.32 7.12 -3.33
C LYS A 32 -8.40 6.06 -3.52
N CYS A 33 -9.00 5.61 -2.43
CA CYS A 33 -10.17 4.74 -2.51
C CYS A 33 -11.34 5.54 -3.12
N LYS A 34 -12.04 4.94 -4.09
CA LYS A 34 -13.16 5.59 -4.80
C LYS A 34 -14.40 5.78 -3.91
N THR A 35 -14.55 4.94 -2.89
CA THR A 35 -15.78 4.83 -2.09
C THR A 35 -15.58 5.16 -0.61
N LYS A 36 -14.33 5.39 -0.17
CA LYS A 36 -13.99 5.75 1.21
C LYS A 36 -12.94 6.85 1.21
N ALA A 37 -13.01 7.77 2.18
CA ALA A 37 -12.04 8.85 2.38
C ALA A 37 -10.69 8.33 2.93
N GLY A 38 -10.07 7.37 2.24
CA GLY A 38 -8.81 6.74 2.62
C GLY A 38 -7.95 6.39 1.41
N TYR A 39 -6.68 6.08 1.67
CA TYR A 39 -5.72 5.68 0.64
C TYR A 39 -5.50 4.17 0.69
N THR A 40 -5.23 3.58 -0.47
CA THR A 40 -4.88 2.18 -0.61
C THR A 40 -3.54 2.00 -1.29
N ALA A 41 -2.76 1.01 -0.84
CA ALA A 41 -1.64 0.48 -1.61
C ALA A 41 -2.01 -0.89 -2.16
N LYS A 42 -1.65 -1.16 -3.42
CA LYS A 42 -1.88 -2.45 -4.07
C LYS A 42 -0.70 -2.85 -4.93
N LEU A 43 -0.27 -4.11 -4.83
CA LEU A 43 0.80 -4.64 -5.68
C LEU A 43 0.47 -4.50 -7.17
N LEU A 44 1.50 -4.26 -7.99
CA LEU A 44 1.39 -4.23 -9.45
C LEU A 44 1.05 -5.61 -10.03
N LYS A 45 1.61 -6.66 -9.44
CA LYS A 45 1.30 -8.04 -9.77
C LYS A 45 0.48 -8.64 -8.63
N SER A 46 -0.55 -9.40 -8.98
CA SER A 46 -1.34 -10.14 -8.01
C SER A 46 -0.44 -11.05 -7.18
N GLY A 47 -0.60 -11.02 -5.87
CA GLY A 47 0.18 -11.81 -4.93
C GLY A 47 -0.56 -11.95 -3.61
N LYS A 48 -0.09 -12.87 -2.76
CA LYS A 48 -0.58 -13.03 -1.40
C LYS A 48 0.47 -12.57 -0.41
N LEU A 49 0.03 -11.90 0.65
CA LEU A 49 0.87 -11.61 1.81
C LEU A 49 0.75 -12.70 2.85
N ASN A 50 1.88 -13.06 3.44
CA ASN A 50 1.95 -13.90 4.61
C ASN A 50 1.59 -13.06 5.85
N LEU A 51 0.30 -13.05 6.22
CA LEU A 51 -0.20 -12.31 7.38
C LEU A 51 0.46 -12.79 8.69
N THR A 52 0.88 -14.05 8.77
CA THR A 52 1.59 -14.63 9.93
C THR A 52 2.96 -13.99 10.15
N LYS A 53 3.66 -13.58 9.08
CA LYS A 53 4.91 -12.82 9.20
C LYS A 53 4.65 -11.37 9.60
N VAL A 54 3.62 -10.75 9.01
CA VAL A 54 3.25 -9.37 9.32
C VAL A 54 2.84 -9.20 10.79
N GLN A 55 2.05 -10.12 11.35
CA GLN A 55 1.64 -10.07 12.77
C GLN A 55 2.80 -10.23 13.76
N GLN A 56 3.91 -10.86 13.36
CA GLN A 56 5.07 -11.06 14.23
C GLN A 56 5.93 -9.79 14.36
N GLU A 57 5.87 -8.91 13.36
CA GLU A 57 6.69 -7.71 13.27
C GLU A 57 5.99 -6.45 13.77
N PHE A 58 4.65 -6.39 13.69
CA PHE A 58 3.89 -5.18 13.97
C PHE A 58 2.88 -5.36 15.11
N GLU A 59 2.52 -4.24 15.75
CA GLU A 59 1.44 -4.20 16.72
C GLU A 59 0.10 -4.54 16.03
N VAL A 60 -0.53 -5.63 16.46
CA VAL A 60 -1.81 -6.10 15.91
C VAL A 60 -2.96 -5.56 16.74
N ILE A 61 -3.90 -4.88 16.09
CA ILE A 61 -5.15 -4.38 16.69
C ILE A 61 -6.27 -5.42 16.55
N LEU A 62 -6.39 -6.03 15.37
CA LEU A 62 -7.43 -7.01 15.05
C LEU A 62 -6.86 -8.03 14.06
N GLN A 63 -7.19 -9.29 14.27
CA GLN A 63 -6.80 -10.38 13.37
C GLN A 63 -8.01 -11.19 12.93
N THR A 64 -8.05 -11.49 11.64
CA THR A 64 -8.98 -12.42 11.01
C THR A 64 -8.21 -13.30 10.01
N PRO A 65 -8.82 -14.36 9.45
CA PRO A 65 -8.12 -15.24 8.51
C PRO A 65 -7.61 -14.55 7.24
N ILE A 66 -8.29 -13.49 6.76
CA ILE A 66 -7.97 -12.82 5.48
C ILE A 66 -7.57 -11.35 5.64
N VAL A 67 -7.77 -10.77 6.81
CA VAL A 67 -7.49 -9.36 7.11
C VAL A 67 -6.78 -9.25 8.45
N LEU A 68 -5.71 -8.46 8.49
CA LEU A 68 -4.96 -8.10 9.70
C LEU A 68 -4.96 -6.58 9.82
N VAL A 69 -5.41 -6.05 10.97
CA VAL A 69 -5.30 -4.62 11.27
C VAL A 69 -4.10 -4.42 12.17
N ILE A 70 -3.14 -3.63 11.70
CA ILE A 70 -1.90 -3.31 12.42
C ILE A 70 -1.81 -1.81 12.71
N ARG A 71 -0.99 -1.46 13.69
CA ARG A 71 -0.59 -0.08 13.99
C ARG A 71 0.90 0.11 13.73
N ILE A 72 1.24 1.17 12.99
CA ILE A 72 2.64 1.59 12.79
C ILE A 72 2.69 3.11 12.89
N GLU A 73 3.53 3.67 13.77
CA GLU A 73 3.75 5.12 13.87
C GLU A 73 2.41 5.90 14.01
N GLN A 74 1.47 5.38 14.82
CA GLN A 74 0.08 5.89 15.03
C GLN A 74 -0.89 5.76 13.85
N VAL A 75 -0.47 5.21 12.72
CA VAL A 75 -1.33 4.92 11.57
C VAL A 75 -1.90 3.52 11.69
N GLU A 76 -3.22 3.39 11.58
CA GLU A 76 -3.86 2.08 11.44
C GLU A 76 -3.88 1.66 9.97
N ILE A 77 -3.39 0.45 9.73
CA ILE A 77 -3.30 -0.14 8.39
C ILE A 77 -4.08 -1.43 8.40
N ILE A 78 -5.06 -1.55 7.50
CA ILE A 78 -5.75 -2.80 7.23
C ILE A 78 -4.97 -3.52 6.14
N VAL A 79 -4.39 -4.65 6.47
CA VAL A 79 -3.61 -5.53 5.58
C VAL A 79 -4.52 -6.66 5.11
N HIS A 80 -4.88 -6.66 3.83
CA HIS A 80 -5.62 -7.75 3.22
C HIS A 80 -4.64 -8.81 2.71
N GLN A 81 -4.98 -10.10 2.84
CA GLN A 81 -4.14 -11.21 2.37
C GLN A 81 -3.82 -11.13 0.87
N TYR A 82 -4.70 -10.51 0.08
CA TYR A 82 -4.51 -10.26 -1.37
C TYR A 82 -3.64 -9.04 -1.68
N ALA A 83 -2.73 -8.71 -0.76
CA ALA A 83 -1.72 -7.68 -0.90
C ALA A 83 -2.27 -6.27 -1.17
N GLU A 84 -3.44 -5.99 -0.60
CA GLU A 84 -4.03 -4.66 -0.56
C GLU A 84 -3.90 -4.10 0.86
N LEU A 85 -3.42 -2.88 0.98
CA LEU A 85 -3.30 -2.15 2.24
C LEU A 85 -4.26 -0.97 2.23
N PHE A 86 -4.99 -0.76 3.32
CA PHE A 86 -5.85 0.42 3.49
C PHE A 86 -5.37 1.23 4.68
N PHE A 87 -5.04 2.50 4.44
CA PHE A 87 -4.55 3.43 5.47
C PHE A 87 -5.73 4.20 6.05
N LYS A 88 -5.95 4.07 7.36
CA LYS A 88 -6.91 4.91 8.08
C LYS A 88 -6.23 6.15 8.63
N ASN A 89 -6.94 7.28 8.59
CA ASN A 89 -6.55 8.53 9.25
C ASN A 89 -5.14 9.05 8.91
N CYS A 90 -4.59 8.66 7.76
CA CYS A 90 -3.32 9.16 7.25
C CYS A 90 -3.60 9.93 5.95
N ALA A 91 -3.03 11.12 5.82
CA ALA A 91 -3.09 11.93 4.60
C ALA A 91 -1.70 12.16 3.98
N ASP A 92 -0.64 11.79 4.69
CA ASP A 92 0.74 11.91 4.24
C ASP A 92 1.09 10.75 3.31
N VAL A 93 1.16 11.06 2.01
CA VAL A 93 1.45 10.11 0.94
C VAL A 93 2.86 9.51 1.08
N ALA A 94 3.85 10.30 1.50
CA ALA A 94 5.23 9.83 1.64
C ALA A 94 5.33 8.84 2.82
N LEU A 95 4.62 9.12 3.91
CA LEU A 95 4.51 8.21 5.03
C LEU A 95 3.82 6.89 4.61
N MET A 96 2.72 6.95 3.87
CA MET A 96 2.04 5.75 3.39
C MET A 96 2.94 4.88 2.52
N GLU A 97 3.73 5.49 1.62
CA GLU A 97 4.66 4.77 0.77
C GLU A 97 5.74 4.04 1.58
N LYS A 98 6.33 4.73 2.56
CA LYS A 98 7.29 4.14 3.52
C LYS A 98 6.67 2.97 4.29
N LEU A 99 5.45 3.13 4.79
CA LEU A 99 4.75 2.11 5.56
C LEU A 99 4.35 0.91 4.69
N ALA A 100 3.84 1.15 3.48
CA ALA A 100 3.54 0.12 2.50
C ALA A 100 4.79 -0.71 2.17
N ALA A 101 5.91 -0.04 1.89
CA ALA A 101 7.18 -0.71 1.60
C ALA A 101 7.64 -1.61 2.75
N LYS A 102 7.52 -1.15 4.01
CA LYS A 102 7.80 -1.97 5.20
C LYS A 102 6.91 -3.21 5.26
N VAL A 103 5.60 -3.04 5.15
CA VAL A 103 4.64 -4.15 5.23
C VAL A 103 4.86 -5.17 4.11
N TYR A 104 5.06 -4.70 2.87
CA TYR A 104 5.33 -5.58 1.73
C TYR A 104 6.66 -6.32 1.87
N LYS A 105 7.72 -5.67 2.37
CA LYS A 105 9.02 -6.32 2.61
C LYS A 105 8.91 -7.50 3.58
N VAL A 106 8.05 -7.38 4.60
CA VAL A 106 7.84 -8.43 5.61
C VAL A 106 6.88 -9.51 5.10
N GLY A 107 5.79 -9.09 4.46
CA GLY A 107 4.68 -9.97 4.07
C GLY A 107 4.89 -10.71 2.76
N LEU A 108 5.77 -10.25 1.88
CA LEU A 108 6.10 -10.96 0.64
C LEU A 108 7.12 -12.07 0.93
N GLU A 109 6.75 -13.30 0.58
CA GLU A 109 7.73 -14.38 0.52
C GLU A 109 8.64 -14.15 -0.69
N LYS A 110 9.95 -14.35 -0.50
CA LYS A 110 10.88 -14.39 -1.64
C LYS A 110 10.38 -15.49 -2.56
N VAL A 111 9.90 -15.10 -3.74
CA VAL A 111 9.68 -16.03 -4.85
C VAL A 111 11.03 -16.50 -5.36
#